data_AF-A0A0J8R0P2-F1
#
_entry.id   AF-A0A0J8R0P2-F1
#
_cell.length_a   1.000
_cell.length_b   1.000
_cell.length_c   1.000
_cell.angle_alpha   90.00
_cell.angle_beta   90.00
_cell.angle_gamma   90.00
#
_symmetry.space_group_name_H-M   'P 1'
#
loop_
_entity.id
_entity.type
_entity.pdbx_description
1 polymer ?
#
loop_
_entity_poly.entity_id
_entity_poly.type
_entity_poly.pdbx_seq_one_letter_code
_entity_poly.pdbx_strand_id
1 'polypeptide(L)'
;MSLGWGDNAKAAIMRVGLLEMVKFGKKFFGETVNPQTFTEESCGVADLITSCNGGRNHRCAKLAVERGLTVEEVEKTELNGQMLQGTLSAREVHAFLKKQGLEDEFPLFTAVYGILEGKVKVDDIPSLIEQ
;
A
#
# COMPACT_ATOMS: atom_id res chain seq x y z
N MET A 1 -4.96 -11.22 -5.18
CA MET A 1 -4.99 -12.23 -4.11
C MET A 1 -4.94 -13.62 -4.72
N SER A 2 -3.74 -14.11 -4.97
CA SER A 2 -3.46 -15.49 -5.37
C SER A 2 -2.76 -16.29 -4.26
N LEU A 3 -2.91 -15.89 -2.99
CA LEU A 3 -2.17 -16.50 -1.86
C LEU A 3 -3.05 -17.08 -0.75
N GLY A 4 -4.39 -17.08 -0.89
CA GLY A 4 -5.27 -17.69 0.11
C GLY A 4 -5.26 -17.02 1.49
N TRP A 5 -4.72 -15.79 1.58
CA TRP A 5 -4.78 -14.97 2.77
C TRP A 5 -6.24 -14.60 3.05
N GLY A 6 -6.81 -15.21 4.08
CA GLY A 6 -8.18 -14.96 4.49
C GLY A 6 -8.41 -13.52 4.92
N ASP A 7 -9.68 -13.17 5.17
CA ASP A 7 -10.08 -11.80 5.50
C ASP A 7 -9.33 -11.19 6.70
N ASN A 8 -8.87 -12.02 7.64
CA ASN A 8 -8.08 -11.59 8.79
C ASN A 8 -6.72 -10.97 8.39
N ALA A 9 -6.01 -11.57 7.44
CA ALA A 9 -4.73 -11.03 6.98
C ALA A 9 -4.92 -9.72 6.21
N LYS A 10 -5.99 -9.63 5.40
CA LYS A 10 -6.37 -8.38 4.74
C LYS A 10 -6.69 -7.29 5.77
N ALA A 11 -7.44 -7.61 6.82
CA ALA A 11 -7.77 -6.69 7.90
C ALA A 11 -6.53 -6.20 8.65
N ALA A 12 -5.57 -7.10 8.94
CA ALA A 12 -4.31 -6.74 9.57
C ALA A 12 -3.49 -5.74 8.73
N ILE A 13 -3.36 -6.00 7.43
CA ILE A 13 -2.65 -5.09 6.49
C ILE A 13 -3.35 -3.73 6.43
N MET A 14 -4.68 -3.71 6.32
CA MET A 14 -5.44 -2.45 6.31
C MET A 14 -5.25 -1.66 7.61
N ARG A 15 -5.26 -2.34 8.77
CA ARG A 15 -5.01 -1.72 10.07
C ARG A 15 -3.62 -1.08 10.12
N VAL A 16 -2.57 -1.81 9.74
CA VAL A 16 -1.19 -1.31 9.77
C VAL A 16 -1.02 -0.15 8.79
N GLY A 17 -1.58 -0.27 7.58
CA GLY A 17 -1.55 0.81 6.58
C GLY A 17 -2.20 2.10 7.08
N LEU A 18 -3.35 1.99 7.75
CA LEU A 18 -4.00 3.15 8.35
C LEU A 18 -3.14 3.80 9.45
N LEU A 19 -2.49 2.99 10.29
CA LEU A 19 -1.59 3.50 11.33
C LEU A 19 -0.37 4.22 10.73
N GLU A 20 0.21 3.68 9.64
CA GLU A 20 1.30 4.33 8.91
C GLU A 20 0.84 5.64 8.24
N MET A 21 -0.36 5.69 7.66
CA MET A 21 -0.94 6.93 7.12
C MET A 21 -1.09 8.01 8.21
N VAL A 22 -1.63 7.65 9.38
CA VAL A 22 -1.76 8.56 10.52
C VAL A 22 -0.38 9.02 11.01
N LYS A 23 0.58 8.10 11.14
CA LYS A 23 1.96 8.41 11.55
C LYS A 23 2.63 9.36 10.56
N PHE A 24 2.47 9.13 9.26
CA PHE A 24 3.01 9.97 8.20
C PHE A 24 2.42 11.38 8.28
N GLY A 25 1.09 11.48 8.36
CA GLY A 25 0.39 12.75 8.52
C GLY A 25 0.90 13.54 9.72
N LYS A 26 0.94 12.92 10.91
CA LYS A 26 1.44 13.57 12.13
C LYS A 26 2.89 14.02 12.03
N LYS A 27 3.76 13.21 11.42
CA LYS A 27 5.20 13.47 11.37
C LYS A 27 5.54 14.63 10.43
N PHE A 28 4.87 14.72 9.28
CA PHE A 28 5.20 15.70 8.24
C PHE A 28 4.23 16.88 8.16
N PHE A 29 3.04 16.78 8.76
CA PHE A 29 1.99 17.80 8.72
C PHE A 29 1.34 18.03 10.09
N GLY A 30 2.07 17.76 11.18
CA GLY A 30 1.53 17.78 12.54
C GLY A 30 0.85 19.09 12.98
N GLU A 31 1.22 20.22 12.38
CA GLU A 31 0.61 21.53 12.67
C GLU A 31 -0.79 21.71 12.05
N THR A 32 -1.10 20.97 10.99
CA THR A 32 -2.33 21.18 10.19
C THR A 32 -3.21 19.94 10.12
N VAL A 33 -2.65 18.75 10.37
CA VAL A 33 -3.37 17.50 10.26
C VAL A 33 -4.18 17.22 11.53
N ASN A 34 -5.44 16.85 11.38
CA ASN A 34 -6.20 16.22 12.45
C ASN A 34 -6.14 14.68 12.29
N PRO A 35 -5.55 13.94 13.24
CA PRO A 35 -5.51 12.47 13.20
C PRO A 35 -6.89 11.81 13.07
N GLN A 36 -7.94 12.45 13.58
CA GLN A 36 -9.31 11.94 13.52
C GLN A 36 -9.83 11.88 12.08
N THR A 37 -9.33 12.73 11.18
CA THR A 37 -9.71 12.71 9.76
C THR A 37 -9.41 11.36 9.11
N PHE A 38 -8.36 10.66 9.53
CA PHE A 38 -8.06 9.33 8.98
C PHE A 38 -9.05 8.25 9.43
N THR A 39 -9.69 8.40 10.59
CA THR A 39 -10.52 7.36 11.20
C THR A 39 -12.01 7.65 11.15
N GLU A 40 -12.40 8.93 11.10
CA GLU A 40 -13.79 9.38 11.20
C GLU A 40 -14.35 9.85 9.86
N GLU A 41 -13.49 10.37 8.97
CA GLU A 41 -13.94 10.92 7.68
C GLU A 41 -13.85 9.91 6.55
N SER A 42 -14.71 10.09 5.54
CA SER A 42 -14.80 9.19 4.39
C SER A 42 -13.48 9.06 3.62
N CYS A 43 -12.72 10.16 3.52
CA CYS A 43 -11.41 10.18 2.85
C CYS A 43 -10.32 9.39 3.57
N GLY A 44 -10.57 8.93 4.79
CA GLY A 44 -9.67 8.08 5.57
C GLY A 44 -10.02 6.60 5.44
N VAL A 45 -10.58 6.05 6.53
CA VAL A 45 -10.81 4.61 6.67
C VAL A 45 -11.80 4.04 5.65
N ALA A 46 -12.84 4.78 5.27
CA ALA A 46 -13.85 4.29 4.32
C ALA A 46 -13.28 4.15 2.91
N ASP A 47 -12.55 5.16 2.42
CA ASP A 47 -11.87 5.10 1.13
C ASP A 47 -10.80 3.99 1.09
N LEU A 48 -10.05 3.80 2.18
CA LEU A 48 -9.08 2.71 2.32
C LEU A 48 -9.76 1.33 2.16
N ILE A 49 -10.84 1.07 2.90
CA ILE A 49 -11.57 -0.21 2.86
C ILE A 49 -12.09 -0.51 1.45
N THR A 50 -12.71 0.48 0.80
CA THR A 50 -13.29 0.29 -0.54
C THR A 50 -12.20 0.05 -1.60
N SER A 51 -11.11 0.81 -1.55
CA SER A 51 -9.95 0.66 -2.42
C SER A 51 -9.27 -0.70 -2.28
N CYS A 52 -9.10 -1.19 -1.06
CA CYS A 52 -8.49 -2.50 -0.78
C CYS A 52 -9.35 -3.69 -1.20
N ASN A 53 -10.67 -3.53 -1.30
CA ASN A 53 -11.59 -4.62 -1.64
C ASN A 53 -11.97 -4.72 -3.13
N GLY A 54 -11.82 -3.65 -3.91
CA GLY A 54 -12.25 -3.66 -5.31
C GLY A 54 -11.54 -2.69 -6.26
N GLY A 55 -10.54 -1.94 -5.79
CA GLY A 55 -9.84 -0.95 -6.60
C GLY A 55 -9.01 -1.56 -7.74
N ARG A 56 -8.72 -0.74 -8.77
CA ARG A 56 -7.86 -1.11 -9.91
C ARG A 56 -6.48 -1.59 -9.45
N ASN A 57 -5.90 -0.95 -8.43
CA ASN A 57 -4.63 -1.38 -7.81
C ASN A 57 -4.72 -2.83 -7.29
N HIS A 58 -5.80 -3.17 -6.57
CA HIS A 58 -6.01 -4.52 -6.03
C HIS A 58 -6.12 -5.56 -7.15
N ARG A 59 -6.90 -5.25 -8.19
CA ARG A 59 -7.07 -6.14 -9.35
C ARG A 59 -5.76 -6.37 -10.11
N CYS A 60 -5.01 -5.32 -10.41
CA CYS A 60 -3.76 -5.47 -11.16
C CYS A 60 -2.67 -6.17 -10.35
N ALA A 61 -2.54 -5.87 -9.05
CA ALA A 61 -1.63 -6.60 -8.18
C ALA A 61 -2.00 -8.09 -8.10
N LYS A 62 -3.30 -8.43 -8.06
CA LYS A 62 -3.75 -9.83 -8.11
C LYS A 62 -3.29 -10.53 -9.39
N LEU A 63 -3.55 -9.93 -10.55
CA LEU A 63 -3.20 -10.51 -11.84
C LEU A 63 -1.68 -10.64 -12.04
N ALA A 64 -0.91 -9.69 -11.50
CA ALA A 64 0.56 -9.73 -11.56
C ALA A 64 1.10 -10.99 -10.87
N VAL A 65 0.61 -11.28 -9.65
CA VAL A 65 1.01 -12.49 -8.93
C VAL A 65 0.50 -13.76 -9.63
N GLU A 66 -0.75 -13.77 -10.10
CA GLU A 66 -1.32 -14.94 -10.80
C GLU A 66 -0.60 -15.29 -12.09
N ARG A 67 -0.11 -14.28 -12.82
CA ARG A 67 0.54 -14.46 -14.13
C ARG A 67 2.06 -14.49 -14.04
N GLY A 68 2.64 -14.26 -12.85
CA GLY A 68 4.09 -14.12 -12.68
C GLY A 68 4.67 -12.93 -13.45
N LEU A 69 3.86 -11.88 -13.63
CA LEU A 69 4.23 -10.65 -14.33
C LEU A 69 4.45 -9.51 -13.33
N THR A 70 5.13 -8.46 -13.76
CA THR A 70 5.18 -7.20 -13.03
C THR A 70 3.84 -6.48 -13.08
N VAL A 71 3.58 -5.62 -12.10
CA VAL A 71 2.37 -4.78 -12.08
C VAL A 71 2.30 -3.86 -13.30
N GLU A 72 3.45 -3.42 -13.82
CA GLU A 72 3.57 -2.55 -14.99
C GLU A 72 3.20 -3.28 -16.30
N GLU A 73 3.58 -4.55 -16.43
CA GLU A 73 3.17 -5.40 -17.56
C GLU A 73 1.66 -5.66 -17.53
N VAL A 74 1.10 -5.87 -16.34
CA VAL A 74 -0.36 -6.02 -16.17
C VAL A 74 -1.10 -4.73 -16.46
N GLU A 75 -0.59 -3.58 -16.00
CA GLU A 75 -1.16 -2.26 -16.27
C GLU A 75 -1.28 -2.00 -17.77
N LYS A 76 -0.21 -2.26 -18.54
CA LYS A 76 -0.19 -2.08 -20.00
C LYS A 76 -1.22 -2.95 -20.72
N THR A 77 -1.53 -4.13 -20.19
CA THR A 77 -2.40 -5.11 -20.85
C THR A 77 -3.86 -5.05 -20.37
N GLU A 78 -4.11 -4.64 -19.14
CA GLU A 78 -5.44 -4.72 -18.51
C GLU A 78 -6.15 -3.37 -18.36
N LEU A 79 -5.42 -2.25 -18.42
CA LEU A 79 -5.98 -0.93 -18.09
C LEU A 79 -6.23 -0.03 -19.30
N ASN A 80 -6.03 -0.51 -20.53
CA ASN A 80 -6.35 0.22 -21.77
C ASN A 80 -5.84 1.67 -21.78
N GLY A 81 -4.62 1.90 -21.26
CA GLY A 81 -3.98 3.22 -21.18
C GLY A 81 -4.25 4.01 -19.90
N GLN A 82 -5.01 3.47 -18.93
CA GLN A 82 -5.15 4.09 -17.60
C GLN A 82 -3.98 3.71 -16.70
N MET A 83 -3.49 4.68 -15.92
CA MET A 83 -2.39 4.46 -14.99
C MET A 83 -2.84 4.01 -13.59
N LEU A 84 -2.03 3.18 -12.94
CA LEU A 84 -2.18 2.82 -11.54
C LEU A 84 -1.57 3.91 -10.64
N GLN A 85 -2.43 4.73 -10.04
CA GLN A 85 -1.97 5.77 -9.11
C GLN A 85 -1.23 5.18 -7.89
N GLY A 86 -1.61 3.97 -7.44
CA GLY A 86 -1.01 3.36 -6.27
C GLY A 86 0.46 2.99 -6.44
N THR A 87 0.89 2.60 -7.65
CA THR A 87 2.30 2.27 -7.91
C THR A 87 3.16 3.52 -7.90
N LEU A 88 2.67 4.61 -8.51
CA LEU A 88 3.35 5.91 -8.48
C LEU A 88 3.47 6.46 -7.06
N SER A 89 2.37 6.49 -6.31
CA SER A 89 2.37 6.96 -4.92
C SER A 89 3.34 6.16 -4.04
N ALA A 90 3.38 4.83 -4.17
CA ALA A 90 4.31 4.00 -3.40
C ALA A 90 5.78 4.34 -3.70
N ARG A 91 6.13 4.58 -4.97
CA ARG A 91 7.48 5.00 -5.37
C ARG A 91 7.86 6.38 -4.82
N GLU A 92 6.95 7.34 -4.91
CA GLU A 92 7.17 8.70 -4.41
C GLU A 92 7.32 8.74 -2.89
N VAL A 93 6.42 8.07 -2.17
CA VAL A 93 6.46 7.98 -0.70
C VAL A 93 7.74 7.29 -0.24
N HIS A 94 8.10 6.16 -0.85
CA HIS A 94 9.36 5.47 -0.51
C HIS A 94 10.58 6.34 -0.79
N ALA A 95 10.66 7.00 -1.96
CA ALA A 95 11.77 7.89 -2.28
C ALA A 95 11.89 9.05 -1.28
N PHE A 96 10.76 9.61 -0.85
CA PHE A 96 10.71 10.64 0.18
C PHE A 96 11.21 10.11 1.53
N LEU A 97 10.69 8.97 2.00
CA LEU A 97 11.10 8.36 3.29
C LEU A 97 12.58 7.99 3.30
N LYS A 98 13.09 7.42 2.21
CA LYS A 98 14.52 7.11 2.02
C LYS A 98 15.39 8.34 2.15
N LYS A 99 14.98 9.46 1.53
CA LYS A 99 15.71 10.73 1.64
C LYS A 99 15.77 11.25 3.08
N GLN A 100 14.75 10.95 3.89
CA GLN A 100 14.72 11.32 5.31
C GLN A 100 15.40 10.28 6.22
N GLY A 101 15.80 9.11 5.69
CA GLY A 101 16.32 8.00 6.50
C GLY A 101 15.27 7.35 7.40
N LEU A 102 14.02 7.31 6.96
CA LEU A 102 12.85 6.88 7.75
C LEU A 102 12.19 5.60 7.22
N GLU A 103 12.83 4.86 6.32
CA GLU A 103 12.28 3.63 5.73
C GLU A 103 11.85 2.62 6.80
N ASP A 104 12.65 2.46 7.87
CA ASP A 104 12.40 1.55 8.98
C ASP A 104 11.21 1.96 9.88
N GLU A 105 10.80 3.22 9.81
CA GLU A 105 9.64 3.72 10.57
C GLU A 105 8.30 3.43 9.87
N PHE A 106 8.34 3.03 8.60
CA PHE A 106 7.15 2.77 7.75
C PHE A 106 7.33 1.44 7.01
N PRO A 107 7.42 0.30 7.73
CA PRO A 107 7.75 -0.99 7.16
C PRO A 107 6.76 -1.45 6.08
N LEU A 108 5.46 -1.16 6.21
CA LEU A 108 4.47 -1.56 5.20
C LEU A 108 4.59 -0.72 3.93
N PHE A 109 4.75 0.59 4.01
CA PHE A 109 5.02 1.43 2.83
C PHE A 109 6.29 0.98 2.10
N THR A 110 7.35 0.66 2.86
CA THR A 110 8.61 0.16 2.32
C THR A 110 8.45 -1.22 1.69
N ALA A 111 7.72 -2.13 2.33
CA ALA A 111 7.43 -3.47 1.81
C ALA A 111 6.63 -3.41 0.49
N VAL A 112 5.61 -2.55 0.41
CA VAL A 112 4.81 -2.37 -0.81
C VAL A 112 5.69 -1.92 -1.97
N TYR A 113 6.58 -0.95 -1.76
CA TYR A 113 7.56 -0.57 -2.78
C TYR A 113 8.49 -1.74 -3.15
N GLY A 114 9.02 -2.47 -2.16
CA GLY A 114 9.86 -3.64 -2.40
C GLY A 114 9.19 -4.73 -3.23
N ILE A 115 7.89 -4.96 -3.06
CA ILE A 115 7.08 -5.90 -3.84
C ILE A 115 6.94 -5.41 -5.28
N LEU A 116 6.64 -4.12 -5.49
CA LEU A 116 6.53 -3.53 -6.83
C LEU A 116 7.83 -3.65 -7.62
N GLU A 117 8.97 -3.56 -6.94
CA GLU A 117 10.30 -3.71 -7.54
C GLU A 117 10.78 -5.17 -7.62
N GLY A 118 9.96 -6.14 -7.20
CA GLY A 118 10.30 -7.57 -7.22
C GLY A 118 11.39 -7.98 -6.22
N LYS A 119 11.68 -7.16 -5.21
CA LYS A 119 12.72 -7.38 -4.19
C LYS A 119 12.19 -8.09 -2.94
N VAL A 120 10.90 -7.93 -2.66
CA VAL A 120 10.20 -8.50 -1.50
C VAL A 120 9.05 -9.36 -2.03
N LYS A 121 8.81 -10.53 -1.41
CA LYS A 121 7.65 -11.34 -1.77
C LYS A 121 6.45 -10.89 -0.96
N VAL A 122 5.27 -11.00 -1.54
CA VAL A 122 4.01 -10.70 -0.81
C VAL A 122 3.91 -11.55 0.46
N ASP A 123 4.44 -12.77 0.44
CA ASP A 123 4.43 -13.68 1.60
C ASP A 123 5.22 -13.17 2.81
N ASP A 124 6.15 -12.22 2.60
CA ASP A 124 7.01 -11.69 3.65
C ASP A 124 6.29 -10.60 4.49
N ILE A 125 5.15 -10.06 4.02
CA ILE A 125 4.46 -8.92 4.67
C ILE A 125 4.16 -9.18 6.16
N PRO A 126 3.58 -10.31 6.60
CA PRO A 126 3.29 -10.60 8.01
C PRO A 126 4.50 -10.38 8.92
N SER A 127 5.65 -10.93 8.53
CA SER A 127 6.89 -10.81 9.30
C SER A 127 7.46 -9.38 9.31
N LEU A 128 7.11 -8.57 8.32
CA LEU A 128 7.52 -7.16 8.23
C LEU A 128 6.58 -6.23 9.03
N ILE A 129 5.32 -6.61 9.25
CA ILE A 129 4.33 -5.77 9.94
C ILE A 129 4.05 -6.17 11.40
N GLU A 130 4.58 -7.30 11.86
CA GLU A 130 4.45 -7.79 13.25
C GLU A 130 5.54 -7.26 14.21
N GLN A 131 6.27 -6.21 13.81
CA GLN A 131 7.33 -5.60 14.63
C GLN A 131 6.83 -4.49 15.56
#